data_AF-E7A906-F1
#
_entry.id   AF-E7A906-F1
#
_cell.length_a   1.000
_cell.length_b   1.000
_cell.length_c   1.000
_cell.angle_alpha   90.00
_cell.angle_beta   90.00
_cell.angle_gamma   90.00
#
_symmetry.space_group_name_H-M   'P 1'
#
loop_
_entity.id
_entity.type
_entity.pdbx_description
1 polymer ?
#
loop_
_entity_poly.entity_id
_entity_poly.type
_entity_poly.pdbx_seq_one_letter_code
_entity_poly.pdbx_strand_id
1 'polypeptide(L)'
;MHSKKATPYKVFVASIFFVLVVCNSLALLFSSFSHNFSQLSKILNTQFYPSWLHFIYLCGLLGSLFYFLRATRHHALLPKIGALSVSVFCTYCLFFSPSLPPKVFYLFPLVSLVGLHTGYKKIPSFLTFAPSISTCILWVYACGLQSTLLHWQFSTLFDFSLFIVILGGLVSLVARHKEYLGVYEYANLLVLCAGLVVCLLCPKVLEMQENTRVFFLWLGMLSWVGEWMHESLRS
;
A
#
# COMPACT_ATOMS: atom_id res chain seq x y z
N MET A 1 -12.70 -4.02 -18.38
CA MET A 1 -13.29 -2.66 -18.36
C MET A 1 -12.14 -1.66 -18.37
N HIS A 2 -11.54 -1.39 -19.53
CA HIS A 2 -10.29 -0.60 -19.63
C HIS A 2 -10.60 0.86 -19.99
N SER A 3 -10.66 1.73 -18.98
CA SER A 3 -10.62 3.17 -19.21
C SER A 3 -9.17 3.61 -19.44
N LYS A 4 -8.80 3.85 -20.70
CA LYS A 4 -7.55 4.53 -21.13
C LYS A 4 -7.43 5.97 -20.62
N LYS A 5 -8.47 6.56 -20.01
CA LYS A 5 -8.36 7.86 -19.35
C LYS A 5 -7.82 7.65 -17.93
N ALA A 6 -6.62 8.16 -17.68
CA ALA A 6 -6.06 8.29 -16.35
C ALA A 6 -7.05 9.12 -15.51
N THR A 7 -7.68 8.47 -14.53
CA THR A 7 -8.53 9.17 -13.59
C THR A 7 -7.65 10.03 -12.68
N PRO A 8 -8.01 11.29 -12.40
CA PRO A 8 -7.16 12.21 -11.65
C PRO A 8 -6.76 11.67 -10.28
N TYR A 9 -7.63 10.86 -9.66
CA TYR A 9 -7.33 10.20 -8.39
C TYR A 9 -6.17 9.19 -8.51
N LYS A 10 -6.09 8.40 -9.60
CA LYS A 10 -5.01 7.41 -9.80
C LYS A 10 -3.67 8.12 -9.98
N VAL A 11 -3.68 9.23 -10.71
CA VAL A 11 -2.49 10.07 -10.92
C VAL A 11 -2.01 10.66 -9.59
N PHE A 12 -2.94 11.16 -8.76
CA PHE A 12 -2.62 11.71 -7.45
C PHE A 12 -1.99 10.66 -6.52
N VAL A 13 -2.62 9.48 -6.38
CA VAL A 13 -2.09 8.38 -5.56
C VAL A 13 -0.73 7.91 -6.07
N ALA A 14 -0.58 7.73 -7.39
CA ALA A 14 0.69 7.36 -8.02
C ALA A 14 1.78 8.40 -7.75
N SER A 15 1.45 9.70 -7.80
CA SER A 15 2.42 10.78 -7.56
C SER A 15 2.84 10.85 -6.09
N ILE A 16 1.91 10.68 -5.15
CA ILE A 16 2.22 10.59 -3.72
C ILE A 16 3.14 9.40 -3.46
N PHE A 17 2.82 8.24 -4.02
CA PHE A 17 3.67 7.05 -3.90
C PHE A 17 5.08 7.32 -4.43
N PHE A 18 5.19 7.86 -5.64
CA PHE A 18 6.47 8.20 -6.26
C PHE A 18 7.33 9.06 -5.32
N VAL A 19 6.79 10.17 -4.83
CA VAL A 19 7.52 11.11 -3.97
C VAL A 19 7.92 10.45 -2.66
N LEU A 20 7.01 9.76 -2.00
CA LEU A 20 7.29 9.13 -0.70
C LEU A 20 8.32 8.01 -0.79
N VAL A 21 8.26 7.18 -1.84
CA VAL A 21 9.26 6.12 -2.06
C VAL A 21 10.62 6.71 -2.38
N VAL A 22 10.69 7.71 -3.25
CA VAL A 22 11.95 8.36 -3.60
C VAL A 22 12.57 9.02 -2.37
N CYS A 23 11.80 9.79 -1.60
CA CYS A 23 12.27 10.41 -0.36
C CYS A 23 12.77 9.38 0.66
N ASN A 24 12.01 8.29 0.88
CA ASN A 24 12.42 7.24 1.81
C ASN A 24 13.68 6.52 1.34
N SER A 25 13.76 6.18 0.05
CA SER A 25 14.91 5.48 -0.53
C SER A 25 16.16 6.35 -0.45
N LEU A 26 16.06 7.65 -0.75
CA LEU A 26 17.18 8.58 -0.58
C LEU A 26 17.60 8.70 0.88
N ALA A 27 16.66 8.77 1.82
CA ALA A 27 16.96 8.81 3.25
C ALA A 27 17.69 7.53 3.72
N LEU A 28 17.24 6.36 3.28
CA LEU A 28 17.89 5.07 3.56
C LEU A 28 19.31 5.01 2.96
N LEU A 29 19.45 5.40 1.70
CA LEU A 29 20.74 5.38 1.02
C LEU A 29 21.73 6.33 1.70
N PHE A 30 21.34 7.57 1.97
CA PHE A 30 22.23 8.53 2.64
C PHE A 30 22.53 8.17 4.09
N SER A 31 21.58 7.53 4.80
CA SER A 31 21.82 7.06 6.16
C SER A 31 22.93 6.01 6.27
N SER A 32 23.23 5.31 5.18
CA SER A 32 24.33 4.35 5.11
C SER A 32 25.70 5.01 4.92
N PHE A 33 25.74 6.26 4.43
CA PHE A 33 26.99 6.97 4.14
C PHE A 33 27.41 7.98 5.21
N SER A 34 26.48 8.50 6.01
CA SER A 34 26.83 9.50 7.04
C SER A 34 25.90 9.47 8.25
N HIS A 35 26.50 9.71 9.42
CA HIS A 35 25.82 9.72 10.71
C HIS A 35 24.70 10.79 10.80
N ASN A 36 24.88 11.94 10.16
CA ASN A 36 23.84 12.99 10.15
C ASN A 36 22.59 12.53 9.36
N PHE A 37 22.78 11.71 8.32
CA PHE A 37 21.66 11.16 7.57
C PHE A 37 21.04 9.94 8.24
N SER A 38 21.76 9.22 9.12
CA SER A 38 21.15 8.21 9.98
C SER A 38 20.15 8.84 10.96
N GLN A 39 20.46 10.05 11.47
CA GLN A 39 19.51 10.84 12.26
C GLN A 39 18.27 11.23 11.44
N LEU A 40 18.42 11.63 10.18
CA LEU A 40 17.29 11.96 9.30
C LEU A 40 16.37 10.74 9.10
N SER A 41 16.94 9.58 8.78
CA SER A 41 16.19 8.32 8.62
C SER A 41 15.46 7.91 9.91
N LYS A 42 16.09 8.16 11.06
CA LYS A 42 15.47 7.95 12.37
C LYS A 42 14.31 8.92 12.61
N ILE A 43 14.48 10.21 12.34
CA ILE A 43 13.43 11.24 12.50
C ILE A 43 12.23 10.90 11.60
N LEU A 44 12.47 10.48 10.36
CA LEU A 44 11.40 10.08 9.45
C LEU A 44 10.59 8.93 10.06
N ASN A 45 11.25 7.90 10.57
CA ASN A 45 10.59 6.73 11.13
C ASN A 45 9.92 6.98 12.50
N THR A 46 10.51 7.79 13.39
CA THR A 46 9.98 7.96 14.75
C THR A 46 8.98 9.10 14.88
N GLN A 47 9.06 10.12 14.03
CA GLN A 47 8.23 11.32 14.13
C GLN A 47 7.36 11.51 12.88
N PHE A 48 7.97 11.54 11.70
CA PHE A 48 7.24 11.90 10.48
C PHE A 48 6.16 10.86 10.12
N TYR A 49 6.53 9.60 9.91
CA TYR A 49 5.57 8.57 9.49
C TYR A 49 4.46 8.30 10.51
N PRO A 50 4.73 8.24 11.83
CA PRO A 50 3.67 8.14 12.82
C PRO A 50 2.69 9.33 12.78
N SER A 51 3.19 10.58 12.72
CA SER A 51 2.31 11.75 12.62
C SER A 51 1.48 11.74 11.32
N TRP A 52 2.11 11.38 10.20
CA TRP A 52 1.43 11.26 8.91
C TRP A 52 0.44 10.09 8.86
N LEU A 53 0.67 9.03 9.62
CA LEU A 53 -0.27 7.91 9.74
C LEU A 53 -1.60 8.38 10.35
N HIS A 54 -1.56 9.24 11.38
CA HIS A 54 -2.77 9.84 11.94
C HIS A 54 -3.50 10.70 10.90
N PHE A 55 -2.77 11.45 10.08
CA PHE A 55 -3.35 12.21 8.98
C PHE A 55 -4.04 11.30 7.95
N ILE A 56 -3.41 10.17 7.59
CA ILE A 56 -4.01 9.16 6.70
C ILE A 56 -5.31 8.61 7.29
N TYR A 57 -5.35 8.29 8.58
CA TYR A 57 -6.58 7.80 9.22
C TYR A 57 -7.69 8.85 9.24
N LEU A 58 -7.34 10.12 9.48
CA LEU A 58 -8.28 11.23 9.40
C LEU A 58 -8.84 11.38 7.98
N CYS A 59 -7.99 11.31 6.96
CA CYS A 59 -8.43 11.31 5.56
C CYS A 59 -9.34 10.13 5.23
N GLY A 60 -9.03 8.93 5.73
CA GLY A 60 -9.88 7.74 5.56
C GLY A 60 -11.25 7.87 6.22
N LEU A 61 -11.29 8.44 7.42
CA LEU A 61 -12.53 8.76 8.12
C LEU A 61 -13.38 9.77 7.34
N LEU A 62 -12.80 10.90 6.96
CA LEU A 62 -13.51 11.94 6.21
C LEU A 62 -13.99 11.42 4.84
N GLY A 63 -13.14 10.66 4.15
CA GLY A 63 -13.46 10.04 2.85
C GLY A 63 -14.60 9.04 2.96
N SER A 64 -14.57 8.15 3.96
CA SER A 64 -15.62 7.15 4.18
C SER A 64 -16.95 7.77 4.63
N LEU A 65 -16.92 8.80 5.48
CA LEU A 65 -18.12 9.56 5.87
C LEU A 65 -18.74 10.29 4.68
N PHE A 66 -17.91 10.99 3.89
CA PHE A 66 -18.39 11.66 2.69
C PHE A 66 -19.01 10.66 1.70
N TYR A 67 -18.35 9.52 1.50
CA TYR A 67 -18.86 8.45 0.66
C TYR A 67 -20.18 7.87 1.20
N PHE A 68 -20.29 7.65 2.51
CA PHE A 68 -21.53 7.21 3.15
C PHE A 68 -22.68 8.20 2.92
N LEU A 69 -22.44 9.51 3.13
CA LEU A 69 -23.42 10.57 2.87
C LEU A 69 -23.85 10.66 1.40
N ARG A 70 -22.98 10.26 0.47
CA ARG A 70 -23.33 10.18 -0.95
C ARG A 70 -24.11 8.90 -1.25
N ALA A 71 -23.70 7.77 -0.68
CA ALA A 71 -24.31 6.47 -0.86
C ALA A 71 -25.74 6.41 -0.27
N THR A 72 -26.05 7.18 0.77
CA THR A 72 -27.42 7.28 1.34
C THR A 72 -28.46 7.72 0.32
N ARG A 73 -28.06 8.48 -0.71
CA ARG A 73 -28.93 8.91 -1.82
C ARG A 73 -29.29 7.77 -2.79
N HIS A 74 -28.58 6.64 -2.73
CA HIS A 74 -28.82 5.47 -3.57
C HIS A 74 -29.40 4.31 -2.74
N HIS A 75 -30.19 3.42 -3.36
CA HIS A 75 -30.85 2.30 -2.68
C HIS A 75 -29.93 1.09 -2.37
N ALA A 76 -28.64 1.17 -2.69
CA ALA A 76 -27.70 0.07 -2.45
C ALA A 76 -27.28 0.00 -0.96
N LEU A 77 -27.57 -1.13 -0.30
CA LEU A 77 -27.21 -1.35 1.12
C LEU A 77 -25.75 -1.76 1.32
N LEU A 78 -25.21 -2.56 0.40
CA LEU A 78 -23.84 -3.12 0.51
C LEU A 78 -22.74 -2.04 0.61
N PRO A 79 -22.77 -0.97 -0.22
CA PRO A 79 -21.72 0.04 -0.15
C PRO A 79 -21.86 0.94 1.10
N LYS A 80 -23.08 1.09 1.65
CA LYS A 80 -23.31 1.81 2.91
C LYS A 80 -22.68 1.09 4.09
N ILE A 81 -22.87 -0.22 4.18
CA ILE A 81 -22.28 -1.05 5.24
C ILE A 81 -20.76 -1.02 5.14
N GLY A 82 -20.19 -1.14 3.93
CA GLY A 82 -18.75 -1.06 3.72
C GLY A 82 -18.16 0.33 4.05
N ALA A 83 -18.85 1.41 3.69
CA ALA A 83 -18.44 2.77 4.06
C ALA A 83 -18.42 2.96 5.58
N LEU A 84 -19.48 2.51 6.25
CA LEU A 84 -19.64 2.65 7.69
C LEU A 84 -18.60 1.79 8.43
N SER A 85 -18.35 0.56 7.99
CA SER A 85 -17.32 -0.29 8.59
C SER A 85 -15.92 0.31 8.46
N VAL A 86 -15.57 0.87 7.30
CA VAL A 86 -14.31 1.61 7.11
C VAL A 86 -14.25 2.82 8.04
N SER A 87 -15.33 3.59 8.17
CA SER A 87 -15.34 4.79 9.02
C SER A 87 -15.14 4.46 10.50
N VAL A 88 -15.80 3.42 11.00
CA VAL A 88 -15.66 2.93 12.37
C VAL A 88 -14.23 2.42 12.59
N PHE A 89 -13.68 1.69 11.62
CA PHE A 89 -12.32 1.17 11.71
C PHE A 89 -11.25 2.28 11.70
N CYS A 90 -11.39 3.29 10.83
CA CYS A 90 -10.51 4.47 10.84
C CYS A 90 -10.62 5.27 12.14
N THR A 91 -11.83 5.40 12.69
CA THR A 91 -12.05 6.02 14.01
C THR A 91 -11.31 5.25 15.10
N TYR A 92 -11.47 3.92 15.12
CA TYR A 92 -10.74 3.07 16.06
C TYR A 92 -9.22 3.27 15.95
N CYS A 93 -8.66 3.29 14.74
CA CYS A 93 -7.22 3.47 14.53
C CYS A 93 -6.71 4.88 14.90
N LEU A 94 -7.56 5.91 14.89
CA LEU A 94 -7.21 7.26 15.35
C LEU A 94 -7.06 7.34 16.88
N PHE A 95 -7.94 6.65 17.61
CA PHE A 95 -7.98 6.72 19.07
C PHE A 95 -7.17 5.61 19.74
N PHE A 96 -7.02 4.47 19.08
CA PHE A 96 -6.26 3.33 19.56
C PHE A 96 -5.18 3.01 18.54
N SER A 97 -3.91 3.11 18.95
CA SER A 97 -2.78 2.66 18.13
C SER A 97 -3.00 1.20 17.74
N PRO A 98 -3.23 0.90 16.46
CA PRO A 98 -3.54 -0.46 16.05
C PRO A 98 -2.30 -1.33 16.27
N SER A 99 -2.37 -2.28 17.20
CA SER A 99 -1.37 -3.33 17.40
C SER A 99 -1.49 -4.46 16.36
N LEU A 100 -2.04 -4.15 15.18
CA LEU A 100 -2.21 -5.11 14.10
C LEU A 100 -0.83 -5.56 13.61
N PRO A 101 -0.48 -6.85 13.74
CA PRO A 101 0.82 -7.30 13.31
C PRO A 101 0.94 -7.10 11.79
N PRO A 102 2.10 -6.63 11.27
CA PRO A 102 2.33 -6.40 9.84
C PRO A 102 1.99 -7.62 8.97
N LYS A 103 2.04 -8.82 9.58
CA LYS A 103 1.73 -10.10 8.93
C LYS A 103 0.32 -10.19 8.37
N VAL A 104 -0.67 -9.59 9.05
CA VAL A 104 -2.07 -9.59 8.59
C VAL A 104 -2.17 -8.84 7.25
N PHE A 105 -1.33 -7.83 7.04
CA PHE A 105 -1.38 -7.04 5.83
C PHE A 105 -0.89 -7.78 4.58
N TYR A 106 -0.16 -8.89 4.69
CA TYR A 106 0.25 -9.69 3.53
C TYR A 106 -0.93 -10.38 2.83
N LEU A 107 -2.07 -10.56 3.52
CA LEU A 107 -3.26 -11.14 2.91
C LEU A 107 -3.80 -10.26 1.76
N PHE A 108 -3.75 -8.93 1.93
CA PHE A 108 -4.27 -7.98 0.93
C PHE A 108 -3.52 -8.01 -0.42
N PRO A 109 -2.18 -7.89 -0.49
CA PRO A 109 -1.45 -8.03 -1.74
C PRO A 109 -1.60 -9.44 -2.34
N LEU A 110 -1.67 -10.50 -1.54
CA LEU A 110 -1.87 -11.85 -2.07
C LEU A 110 -3.24 -12.02 -2.73
N VAL A 111 -4.31 -11.67 -2.01
CA VAL A 111 -5.69 -11.78 -2.52
C VAL A 111 -5.87 -10.90 -3.76
N SER A 112 -5.30 -9.69 -3.76
CA SER A 112 -5.37 -8.80 -4.91
C SER A 112 -4.62 -9.31 -6.14
N LEU A 113 -3.41 -9.83 -5.99
CA LEU A 113 -2.65 -10.40 -7.10
C LEU A 113 -3.35 -11.64 -7.69
N VAL A 114 -3.89 -12.52 -6.84
CA VAL A 114 -4.67 -13.69 -7.30
C VAL A 114 -5.95 -13.24 -8.02
N GLY A 115 -6.64 -12.24 -7.49
CA GLY A 115 -7.82 -11.66 -8.14
C GLY A 115 -7.49 -11.07 -9.51
N LEU A 116 -6.41 -10.29 -9.62
CA LEU A 116 -5.97 -9.70 -10.88
C LEU A 116 -5.56 -10.77 -11.90
N HIS A 117 -4.83 -11.81 -11.50
CA HIS A 117 -4.47 -12.93 -12.38
C HIS A 117 -5.69 -13.71 -12.91
N THR A 118 -6.74 -13.83 -12.11
CA THR A 118 -7.96 -14.56 -12.49
C THR A 118 -9.03 -13.66 -13.11
N GLY A 119 -8.76 -12.36 -13.24
CA GLY A 119 -9.72 -11.35 -13.69
C GLY A 119 -10.97 -11.27 -12.82
N TYR A 120 -10.86 -11.62 -11.54
CA TYR A 120 -11.96 -11.65 -10.55
C TYR A 120 -13.19 -12.50 -10.92
N LYS A 121 -13.10 -13.36 -11.94
CA LYS A 121 -14.25 -14.13 -12.48
C LYS A 121 -14.85 -15.16 -11.51
N LYS A 122 -14.11 -15.56 -10.47
CA LYS A 122 -14.48 -16.64 -9.53
C LYS A 122 -14.70 -16.16 -8.09
N ILE A 123 -14.65 -14.85 -7.85
CA ILE A 123 -14.64 -14.28 -6.50
C ILE A 123 -16.03 -13.69 -6.20
N PRO A 124 -16.62 -13.93 -5.00
CA PRO A 124 -17.93 -13.40 -4.65
C PRO A 124 -17.97 -11.87 -4.67
N SER A 125 -19.14 -11.29 -4.99
CA SER A 125 -19.39 -9.87 -5.30
C SER A 125 -18.96 -8.83 -4.25
N PHE A 126 -18.49 -9.25 -3.07
CA PHE A 126 -17.92 -8.36 -2.05
C PHE A 126 -16.43 -8.06 -2.29
N LEU A 127 -15.73 -8.94 -3.01
CA LEU A 127 -14.31 -8.86 -3.35
C LEU A 127 -14.07 -8.63 -4.86
N THR A 128 -15.12 -8.39 -5.65
CA THR A 128 -15.03 -8.09 -7.09
C THR A 128 -14.33 -6.78 -7.42
N PHE A 129 -14.00 -5.96 -6.41
CA PHE A 129 -13.27 -4.71 -6.61
C PHE A 129 -11.77 -4.95 -6.60
N ALA A 130 -11.26 -5.06 -7.83
CA ALA A 130 -9.83 -5.17 -8.12
C ALA A 130 -9.09 -3.89 -7.73
N PRO A 131 -8.10 -3.93 -6.82
CA PRO A 131 -7.19 -2.80 -6.66
C PRO A 131 -6.39 -2.60 -7.95
N SER A 132 -5.96 -1.38 -8.18
CA SER A 132 -5.06 -1.06 -9.28
C SER A 132 -3.67 -1.66 -9.07
N ILE A 133 -2.93 -1.79 -10.16
CA ILE A 133 -1.52 -2.20 -10.12
C ILE A 133 -0.68 -1.24 -9.27
N SER A 134 -0.97 0.07 -9.28
CA SER A 134 -0.25 1.04 -8.44
C SER A 134 -0.41 0.74 -6.95
N THR A 135 -1.60 0.33 -6.51
CA THR A 135 -1.85 -0.11 -5.13
C THR A 135 -1.08 -1.39 -4.80
N CYS A 136 -1.03 -2.35 -5.72
CA CYS A 136 -0.23 -3.57 -5.56
C CYS A 136 1.28 -3.27 -5.48
N ILE A 137 1.80 -2.40 -6.35
CA ILE A 137 3.19 -1.93 -6.34
C ILE A 137 3.54 -1.33 -4.98
N LEU A 138 2.63 -0.52 -4.43
CA LEU A 138 2.82 0.13 -3.15
C LEU A 138 2.89 -0.87 -1.99
N TRP A 139 2.02 -1.88 -1.97
CA TRP A 139 2.12 -2.97 -1.01
C TRP A 139 3.41 -3.78 -1.17
N VAL A 140 3.84 -4.08 -2.40
CA VAL A 140 5.10 -4.80 -2.65
C VAL A 140 6.30 -4.02 -2.09
N TYR A 141 6.32 -2.70 -2.29
CA TYR A 141 7.35 -1.85 -1.68
C TYR A 141 7.32 -1.92 -0.15
N ALA A 142 6.14 -1.81 0.45
CA ALA A 142 5.97 -1.89 1.90
C ALA A 142 6.45 -3.25 2.46
N CYS A 143 6.16 -4.35 1.75
CA CYS A 143 6.67 -5.68 2.09
C CYS A 143 8.20 -5.77 1.96
N GLY A 144 8.80 -5.02 1.03
CA GLY A 144 10.25 -4.92 0.85
C GLY A 144 10.98 -4.20 1.99
N LEU A 145 10.27 -3.40 2.80
CA LEU A 145 10.82 -2.71 3.99
C LEU A 145 10.93 -3.62 5.23
N GLN A 146 10.72 -4.92 5.09
CA GLN A 146 10.92 -5.87 6.18
C GLN A 146 12.40 -5.93 6.62
N SER A 147 12.65 -6.22 7.90
CA SER A 147 14.00 -6.46 8.41
C SER A 147 14.65 -7.63 7.68
N THR A 148 15.71 -7.35 6.94
CA THR A 148 16.39 -8.31 6.08
C THR A 148 17.22 -9.26 6.95
N LEU A 149 16.81 -10.54 7.03
CA LEU A 149 17.56 -11.80 7.25
C LEU A 149 18.84 -11.82 8.13
N LEU A 150 19.12 -10.80 8.92
CA LEU A 150 20.32 -10.67 9.75
C LEU A 150 20.25 -11.65 10.93
N HIS A 151 19.02 -11.92 11.38
CA HIS A 151 18.69 -12.89 12.40
C HIS A 151 17.96 -14.06 11.72
N TRP A 152 18.58 -15.24 11.72
CA TRP A 152 18.02 -16.51 11.22
C TRP A 152 16.89 -17.01 12.13
N GLN A 153 15.80 -16.24 12.20
CA GLN A 153 14.59 -16.60 12.92
C GLN A 153 13.55 -17.09 11.92
N PHE A 154 12.77 -18.11 12.31
CA PHE A 154 11.71 -18.65 11.44
C PHE A 154 10.70 -17.58 11.00
N SER A 155 10.44 -16.59 11.86
CA SER A 155 9.53 -15.48 11.55
C SER A 155 10.05 -14.57 10.44
N THR A 156 11.36 -14.26 10.39
CA THR A 156 11.95 -13.39 9.37
C THR A 156 12.05 -14.10 8.02
N LEU A 157 12.33 -15.41 8.05
CA LEU A 157 12.28 -16.26 6.86
C LEU A 157 10.87 -16.34 6.26
N PHE A 158 9.85 -16.48 7.11
CA PHE A 158 8.46 -16.50 6.67
C PHE A 158 8.07 -15.17 5.99
N ASP A 159 8.33 -14.03 6.65
CA ASP A 159 8.08 -12.69 6.08
C ASP A 159 8.81 -12.52 4.74
N PHE A 160 10.09 -12.93 4.65
CA PHE A 160 10.86 -12.86 3.42
C PHE A 160 10.29 -13.73 2.30
N SER A 161 9.91 -14.98 2.60
CA SER A 161 9.30 -15.87 1.62
C SER A 161 7.98 -15.32 1.08
N LEU A 162 7.14 -14.73 1.94
CA LEU A 162 5.90 -14.06 1.53
C LEU A 162 6.19 -12.88 0.59
N PHE A 163 7.20 -12.07 0.91
CA PHE A 163 7.62 -10.98 0.04
C PHE A 163 8.06 -11.48 -1.34
N ILE A 164 8.86 -12.55 -1.41
CA ILE A 164 9.28 -13.14 -2.70
C ILE A 164 8.10 -13.67 -3.50
N VAL A 165 7.14 -14.33 -2.85
CA VAL A 165 5.90 -14.80 -3.50
C VAL A 165 5.09 -13.62 -4.07
N ILE A 166 4.93 -12.54 -3.30
CA ILE A 166 4.19 -11.34 -3.71
C ILE A 166 4.91 -10.64 -4.87
N LEU A 167 6.23 -10.48 -4.78
CA LEU A 167 7.04 -9.87 -5.84
C LEU A 167 6.98 -10.71 -7.12
N GLY A 168 7.15 -12.04 -7.02
CA GLY A 168 7.01 -12.95 -8.15
C GLY A 168 5.61 -12.93 -8.75
N GLY A 169 4.57 -12.81 -7.92
CA GLY A 169 3.19 -12.63 -8.34
C GLY A 169 2.98 -11.36 -9.16
N LEU A 170 3.52 -10.22 -8.70
CA LEU A 170 3.49 -8.95 -9.42
C LEU A 170 4.24 -9.04 -10.75
N VAL A 171 5.47 -9.58 -10.76
CA VAL A 171 6.27 -9.74 -11.98
C VAL A 171 5.54 -10.63 -12.99
N SER A 172 4.98 -11.74 -12.54
CA SER A 172 4.17 -12.64 -13.37
C SER A 172 2.93 -11.94 -13.94
N LEU A 173 2.26 -11.11 -13.13
CA LEU A 173 1.08 -10.35 -13.56
C LEU A 173 1.45 -9.35 -14.66
N VAL A 174 2.50 -8.57 -14.46
CA VAL A 174 3.03 -7.59 -15.42
C VAL A 174 3.48 -8.28 -16.71
N ALA A 175 4.14 -9.44 -16.61
CA ALA A 175 4.60 -10.20 -17.77
C ALA A 175 3.44 -10.73 -18.63
N ARG A 176 2.36 -11.20 -18.00
CA ARG A 176 1.18 -11.77 -18.69
C ARG A 176 0.20 -10.71 -19.18
N HIS A 177 0.03 -9.63 -18.43
CA HIS A 177 -1.01 -8.61 -18.65
C HIS A 177 -0.42 -7.21 -18.76
N LYS A 178 0.34 -6.97 -19.84
CA LYS A 178 0.93 -5.66 -20.15
C LYS A 178 -0.12 -4.54 -20.30
N GLU A 179 -1.38 -4.91 -20.54
CA GLU A 179 -2.53 -4.01 -20.71
C GLU A 179 -2.85 -3.17 -19.46
N TYR A 180 -2.40 -3.61 -18.29
CA TYR A 180 -2.60 -2.87 -17.04
C TYR A 180 -1.57 -1.73 -16.83
N LEU A 181 -0.52 -1.66 -17.66
CA LEU A 181 0.57 -0.70 -17.48
C LEU A 181 0.34 0.56 -18.33
N GLY A 182 -0.03 1.65 -17.67
CA GLY A 182 0.07 3.00 -18.21
C GLY A 182 1.42 3.66 -17.87
N VAL A 183 1.62 4.89 -18.35
CA VAL A 183 2.87 5.65 -18.14
C VAL A 183 3.19 5.82 -16.65
N TYR A 184 2.17 6.09 -15.84
CA TYR A 184 2.33 6.27 -14.38
C TYR A 184 2.66 4.96 -13.67
N GLU A 185 2.01 3.87 -14.06
CA GLU A 185 2.27 2.53 -13.52
C GLU A 185 3.70 2.06 -13.86
N TYR A 186 4.20 2.36 -15.06
CA TYR A 186 5.60 2.11 -15.43
C TYR A 186 6.58 2.91 -14.58
N ALA A 187 6.32 4.19 -14.34
CA ALA A 187 7.16 5.02 -13.48
C ALA A 187 7.20 4.46 -12.05
N ASN A 188 6.04 4.07 -11.51
CA ASN A 188 5.94 3.45 -10.18
C ASN A 188 6.66 2.10 -10.11
N LEU A 189 6.60 1.29 -11.17
CA LEU A 189 7.31 0.02 -11.24
C LEU A 189 8.84 0.22 -11.24
N LEU A 190 9.33 1.21 -11.98
CA LEU A 190 10.76 1.54 -12.01
C LEU A 190 11.23 2.04 -10.64
N VAL A 191 10.43 2.89 -10.00
CA VAL A 191 10.71 3.40 -8.64
C VAL A 191 10.65 2.28 -7.61
N LEU A 192 9.74 1.31 -7.75
CA LEU A 192 9.73 0.09 -6.94
C LEU A 192 11.05 -0.67 -7.09
N CYS A 193 11.50 -0.93 -8.33
CA CYS A 193 12.76 -1.63 -8.56
C CYS A 193 13.94 -0.89 -7.92
N ALA A 194 14.04 0.43 -8.12
CA ALA A 194 15.09 1.24 -7.51
C ALA A 194 15.02 1.22 -5.97
N GLY A 195 13.82 1.38 -5.40
CA GLY A 195 13.61 1.34 -3.95
C GLY A 195 13.97 -0.02 -3.34
N LEU A 196 13.61 -1.13 -3.99
CA LEU A 196 13.98 -2.48 -3.54
C LEU A 196 15.49 -2.70 -3.58
N VAL A 197 16.20 -2.20 -4.60
CA VAL A 197 17.67 -2.24 -4.65
C VAL A 197 18.26 -1.48 -3.46
N VAL A 198 17.73 -0.29 -3.13
CA VAL A 198 18.17 0.46 -1.95
C VAL A 198 17.93 -0.32 -0.66
N CYS A 199 16.75 -0.93 -0.49
CA CYS A 199 16.45 -1.77 0.67
C CYS A 199 17.46 -2.92 0.83
N LEU A 200 17.89 -3.55 -0.27
CA LEU A 200 18.90 -4.61 -0.27
C LEU A 200 20.29 -4.10 0.10
N LEU A 201 20.64 -2.87 -0.27
CA LEU A 201 21.93 -2.25 0.05
C LEU A 201 22.01 -1.72 1.49
N CYS A 202 20.87 -1.49 2.15
CA CYS A 202 20.79 -0.84 3.46
C CYS A 202 20.15 -1.72 4.57
N PRO A 203 20.53 -3.00 4.75
CA PRO A 203 19.81 -3.93 5.64
C PRO A 203 19.83 -3.52 7.11
N LYS A 204 20.95 -2.94 7.59
CA LYS A 204 21.12 -2.53 9.00
C LYS A 204 20.19 -1.39 9.42
N VAL A 205 19.91 -0.46 8.51
CA VAL A 205 19.02 0.67 8.78
C VAL A 205 17.56 0.23 8.71
N LEU A 206 17.27 -0.78 7.90
CA LEU A 206 15.94 -1.33 7.67
C LEU A 206 15.33 -1.98 8.92
N GLU A 207 16.15 -2.55 9.81
CA GLU A 207 15.69 -3.12 11.09
C GLU A 207 14.95 -2.10 11.97
N MET A 208 15.27 -0.81 11.83
CA MET A 208 14.66 0.25 12.63
C MET A 208 13.42 0.88 11.96
N GLN A 209 13.00 0.43 10.77
CA GLN A 209 12.02 1.11 9.91
C GLN A 209 10.59 0.55 9.99
N GLU A 210 10.20 0.02 11.15
CA GLU A 210 8.89 -0.63 11.33
C GLU A 210 7.72 0.35 11.11
N ASN A 211 7.81 1.58 11.63
CA ASN A 211 6.75 2.57 11.45
C ASN A 211 6.59 2.99 9.98
N THR A 212 7.70 3.12 9.26
CA THR A 212 7.70 3.39 7.83
C THR A 212 7.01 2.26 7.06
N ARG A 213 7.32 0.99 7.37
CA ARG A 213 6.64 -0.18 6.79
C ARG A 213 5.13 -0.13 7.04
N VAL A 214 4.72 0.07 8.28
CA VAL A 214 3.29 0.16 8.67
C VAL A 214 2.60 1.30 7.92
N PHE A 215 3.25 2.45 7.81
CA PHE A 215 2.72 3.59 7.06
C PHE A 215 2.44 3.27 5.60
N PHE A 216 3.39 2.65 4.88
CA PHE A 216 3.16 2.28 3.48
C PHE A 216 2.08 1.19 3.34
N LEU A 217 1.98 0.22 4.26
CA LEU A 217 0.90 -0.77 4.24
C LEU A 217 -0.48 -0.10 4.34
N TRP A 218 -0.63 0.84 5.27
CA TRP A 218 -1.87 1.61 5.46
C TRP A 218 -2.19 2.54 4.31
N LEU A 219 -1.17 3.17 3.72
CA LEU A 219 -1.36 3.99 2.52
C LEU A 219 -1.93 3.15 1.36
N GLY A 220 -1.49 1.90 1.21
CA GLY A 220 -2.03 0.98 0.23
C GLY A 220 -3.46 0.55 0.54
N MET A 221 -3.76 0.27 1.81
CA MET A 221 -5.13 -0.03 2.25
C MET A 221 -6.09 1.12 1.94
N LEU A 222 -5.71 2.35 2.26
CA LEU A 222 -6.52 3.53 1.99
C LEU A 222 -6.68 3.77 0.48
N SER A 223 -5.63 3.52 -0.31
CA SER A 223 -5.70 3.60 -1.77
C SER A 223 -6.70 2.59 -2.35
N TRP A 224 -6.67 1.34 -1.88
CA TRP A 224 -7.64 0.32 -2.28
C TRP A 224 -9.07 0.68 -1.90
N VAL A 225 -9.28 1.15 -0.67
CA VAL A 225 -10.60 1.58 -0.19
C VAL A 225 -11.11 2.78 -1.01
N GLY A 226 -10.25 3.74 -1.32
CA GLY A 226 -10.60 4.87 -2.18
C GLY A 226 -11.00 4.44 -3.59
N GLU A 227 -10.30 3.46 -4.16
CA GLU A 227 -10.65 2.85 -5.45
C GLU A 227 -12.01 2.15 -5.39
N TRP A 228 -12.25 1.35 -4.36
CA TRP A 228 -13.51 0.67 -4.10
C TRP A 228 -14.69 1.67 -4.00
N MET A 229 -14.51 2.76 -3.25
CA MET A 229 -15.53 3.82 -3.12
C MET A 229 -15.78 4.54 -4.45
N HIS A 230 -14.73 4.80 -5.24
CA HIS A 230 -14.90 5.48 -6.53
C HIS A 230 -15.66 4.61 -7.53
N GLU A 231 -15.34 3.33 -7.60
CA GLU A 231 -15.90 2.43 -8.60
C GLU A 231 -17.35 2.03 -8.27
N SER A 232 -17.66 1.86 -6.99
CA SER A 232 -19.03 1.63 -6.50
C SER A 232 -20.00 2.81 -6.70
N LEU A 233 -19.51 4.05 -6.87
CA LEU A 233 -20.36 5.19 -7.28
C LEU A 233 -20.67 5.20 -8.77
N ARG A 234 -19.87 4.50 -9.56
CA ARG A 234 -19.95 4.51 -11.03
C ARG A 234 -20.82 3.38 -11.57
N SER A 235 -20.92 2.27 -10.83
CA SER A 235 -21.84 1.15 -11.09
C SER A 235 -23.26 1.48 -10.64
#